data_AF-A0AA91U4R3-F1
#
_entry.id   AF-A0AA91U4R3-F1
#
_cell.length_a   1.000
_cell.length_b   1.000
_cell.length_c   1.000
_cell.angle_alpha   90.00
_cell.angle_beta   90.00
_cell.angle_gamma   90.00
#
_symmetry.space_group_name_H-M   'P 1'
#
loop_
_entity.id
_entity.type
_entity.pdbx_description
1 polymer ?
#
loop_
_entity_poly.entity_id
_entity_poly.type
_entity_poly.pdbx_seq_one_letter_code
_entity_poly.pdbx_strand_id
1 'polypeptide(L)'
;MLSIGIGSKTSTGGSVIEGNSGILFDGLVASSVGHKATCPACKKGVGEIVAVGARTTILPAGPAARAGDYVACGCPPGANKLIAKGTVNVGAEAGNGVARVDSSLAAAAKRSLLTGSFDANQPIAKGQDTNIMHVEASDVFFAVGDSSENPDSRDVLLNYQLDAQEFNLRQVAFLPAEGVGVNGTFFIKGSLSLSGRELFISAMGFTAADHMGTVHFQAAAKVLIDGRQILSTPLVVDRNEAGLWPNDQYVPIGSAVLTLPAPELGNVVQVVISGGYIYSAPEGSAVPIPPTGAVTIPLPIVKAK
;
A
#
# COMPACT_ATOMS: atom_id res chain seq x y z
N MET A 1 13.62 21.03 -0.73
CA MET A 1 12.22 20.65 -1.03
C MET A 1 11.59 20.32 0.31
N LEU A 2 10.47 20.97 0.66
CA LEU A 2 9.84 20.75 1.97
C LEU A 2 8.96 19.50 1.88
N SER A 3 9.53 18.38 2.31
CA SER A 3 8.98 17.04 2.20
C SER A 3 7.76 16.82 3.10
N ILE A 4 6.74 16.17 2.56
CA ILE A 4 5.56 15.70 3.30
C ILE A 4 5.52 14.19 3.24
N GLY A 5 5.39 13.57 4.41
CA GLY A 5 5.13 12.13 4.54
C GLY A 5 4.17 11.79 5.67
N ILE A 6 3.90 10.50 5.86
CA ILE A 6 3.09 9.98 6.96
C ILE A 6 3.61 10.53 8.30
N GLY A 7 2.71 11.08 9.12
CA GLY A 7 3.03 11.73 10.39
C GLY A 7 3.37 13.23 10.29
N SER A 8 3.41 13.81 9.09
CA SER A 8 3.53 15.28 8.92
C SER A 8 2.32 15.97 9.49
N LYS A 9 2.53 17.08 10.20
CA LYS A 9 1.45 17.81 10.90
C LYS A 9 0.71 18.75 9.97
N THR A 10 -0.52 19.05 10.34
CA THR A 10 -1.34 20.05 9.66
C THR A 10 -1.62 21.25 10.57
N SER A 11 -1.99 22.40 9.99
CA SER A 11 -2.25 23.65 10.73
C SER A 11 -3.41 23.56 11.70
N THR A 12 -4.29 22.57 11.56
CA THR A 12 -5.39 22.31 12.50
C THR A 12 -5.02 21.31 13.60
N GLY A 13 -3.76 20.86 13.68
CA GLY A 13 -3.29 19.87 14.65
C GLY A 13 -3.48 18.41 14.21
N GLY A 14 -3.91 18.18 12.97
CA GLY A 14 -4.01 16.84 12.39
C GLY A 14 -2.66 16.30 11.89
N SER A 15 -2.71 15.13 11.26
CA SER A 15 -1.54 14.48 10.66
C SER A 15 -1.86 13.71 9.40
N VAL A 16 -0.88 13.63 8.50
CA VAL A 16 -0.96 12.80 7.29
C VAL A 16 -0.90 11.31 7.68
N ILE A 17 -1.82 10.51 7.13
CA ILE A 17 -2.00 9.10 7.50
C ILE A 17 -1.71 8.13 6.34
N GLU A 18 -1.59 8.64 5.12
CA GLU A 18 -1.32 7.82 3.92
C GLU A 18 -0.06 8.28 3.17
N GLY A 19 0.64 7.33 2.57
CA GLY A 19 1.93 7.54 1.91
C GLY A 19 2.28 6.44 0.92
N ASN A 20 3.23 6.72 0.03
CA ASN A 20 3.75 5.79 -0.97
C ASN A 20 4.73 4.84 -0.29
N SER A 21 4.34 3.57 -0.14
CA SER A 21 5.21 2.56 0.45
C SER A 21 6.53 2.42 -0.33
N GLY A 22 7.65 2.44 0.39
CA GLY A 22 8.98 2.27 -0.20
C GLY A 22 9.66 3.56 -0.69
N ILE A 23 8.98 4.71 -0.63
CA ILE A 23 9.58 6.01 -0.93
C ILE A 23 9.67 6.84 0.34
N LEU A 24 10.89 7.24 0.68
CA LEU A 24 11.19 8.02 1.88
C LEU A 24 11.62 9.43 1.47
N PHE A 25 11.03 10.44 2.09
CA PHE A 25 11.58 11.79 2.10
C PHE A 25 11.95 12.14 3.54
N ASP A 26 13.23 12.44 3.76
CA ASP A 26 13.75 12.84 5.08
C ASP A 26 13.35 11.85 6.21
N GLY A 27 13.34 10.54 5.89
CA GLY A 27 12.98 9.46 6.82
C GLY A 27 11.47 9.22 7.00
N LEU A 28 10.61 10.02 6.37
CA LEU A 28 9.15 9.87 6.40
C LEU A 28 8.65 9.22 5.11
N VAL A 29 7.63 8.36 5.19
CA VAL A 29 7.01 7.73 4.01
C VAL A 29 6.33 8.81 3.17
N ALA A 30 6.83 9.05 1.96
CA ALA A 30 6.45 10.18 1.11
C ALA A 30 4.97 10.16 0.71
N SER A 31 4.26 11.27 0.91
CA SER A 31 2.83 11.37 0.57
C SER A 31 2.59 12.09 -0.77
N SER A 32 1.47 11.77 -1.42
CA SER A 32 1.03 12.37 -2.69
C SER A 32 -0.24 13.19 -2.51
N VAL A 33 -0.54 14.05 -3.49
CA VAL A 33 -1.89 14.61 -3.68
C VAL A 33 -2.89 13.45 -3.78
N GLY A 34 -4.03 13.58 -3.11
CA GLY A 34 -5.06 12.54 -3.02
C GLY A 34 -4.94 11.65 -1.78
N HIS A 35 -3.76 11.55 -1.15
CA HIS A 35 -3.62 10.85 0.13
C HIS A 35 -4.35 11.58 1.27
N LYS A 36 -4.73 10.82 2.29
CA LYS A 36 -5.53 11.33 3.41
C LYS A 36 -4.69 11.88 4.56
N ALA A 37 -5.27 12.90 5.20
CA ALA A 37 -4.79 13.51 6.43
C ALA A 37 -5.95 13.79 7.39
N THR A 38 -5.69 13.71 8.68
CA THR A 38 -6.68 13.98 9.72
C THR A 38 -6.87 15.49 9.94
N CYS A 39 -8.02 15.86 10.48
CA CYS A 39 -8.38 17.23 10.85
C CYS A 39 -9.26 17.21 12.10
N PRO A 40 -8.70 17.44 13.29
CA PRO A 40 -9.48 17.44 14.53
C PRO A 40 -10.42 18.66 14.65
N ALA A 41 -10.22 19.70 13.82
CA ALA A 41 -11.03 20.91 13.82
C ALA A 41 -12.39 20.77 13.11
N CYS A 42 -12.65 19.67 12.39
CA CYS A 42 -13.89 19.49 11.62
C CYS A 42 -14.61 18.19 11.95
N LYS A 43 -15.93 18.17 11.76
CA LYS A 43 -16.76 16.98 12.02
C LYS A 43 -16.43 15.78 11.12
N LYS A 44 -15.93 16.01 9.90
CA LYS A 44 -15.54 14.94 8.97
C LYS A 44 -14.26 14.24 9.42
N GLY A 45 -13.40 14.92 10.21
CA GLY A 45 -12.21 14.34 10.85
C GLY A 45 -11.06 13.96 9.91
N VAL A 46 -11.30 13.75 8.61
CA VAL A 46 -10.33 13.29 7.62
C VAL A 46 -10.63 13.91 6.26
N GLY A 47 -9.60 14.21 5.46
CA GLY A 47 -9.74 14.69 4.09
C GLY A 47 -8.54 14.37 3.22
N GLU A 48 -8.70 14.54 1.91
CA GLU A 48 -7.64 14.29 0.92
C GLU A 48 -6.76 15.53 0.77
N ILE A 49 -5.48 15.32 0.49
CA ILE A 49 -4.52 16.39 0.22
C ILE A 49 -4.77 16.94 -1.18
N VAL A 50 -4.99 18.24 -1.27
CA VAL A 50 -5.20 18.96 -2.52
C VAL A 50 -4.05 19.90 -2.79
N ALA A 51 -3.61 19.87 -4.04
CA ALA A 51 -2.47 20.63 -4.49
C ALA A 51 -2.71 22.14 -4.49
N VAL A 52 -1.77 22.89 -3.93
CA VAL A 52 -1.66 24.33 -4.18
C VAL A 52 -0.50 24.56 -5.16
N GLY A 53 -0.84 24.80 -6.43
CA GLY A 53 0.13 25.10 -7.51
C GLY A 53 0.68 23.87 -8.27
N ALA A 54 1.41 24.16 -9.34
CA ALA A 54 1.93 23.17 -10.30
C ALA A 54 3.09 22.32 -9.74
N ARG A 55 3.20 21.09 -10.23
CA ARG A 55 4.17 20.08 -9.74
C ARG A 55 4.79 19.32 -10.88
N THR A 56 6.08 19.04 -10.72
CA THR A 56 6.89 18.25 -11.66
C THR A 56 7.29 16.89 -11.09
N THR A 57 7.28 16.73 -9.76
CA THR A 57 7.63 15.49 -9.08
C THR A 57 6.39 14.60 -8.96
N ILE A 58 6.40 13.46 -9.65
CA ILE A 58 5.32 12.47 -9.65
C ILE A 58 5.78 11.24 -8.87
N LEU A 59 4.97 10.83 -7.89
CA LEU A 59 5.12 9.60 -7.12
C LEU A 59 4.11 8.56 -7.63
N PRO A 60 4.21 7.27 -7.23
CA PRO A 60 3.31 6.22 -7.70
C PRO A 60 1.81 6.53 -7.51
N ALA A 61 1.43 7.18 -6.40
CA ALA A 61 0.05 7.58 -6.13
C ALA A 61 -0.35 8.96 -6.70
N GLY A 62 0.53 9.62 -7.47
CA GLY A 62 0.29 10.93 -8.05
C GLY A 62 1.33 11.99 -7.65
N PRO A 63 1.10 13.27 -7.96
CA PRO A 63 2.05 14.35 -7.68
C PRO A 63 2.45 14.41 -6.20
N ALA A 64 3.73 14.65 -5.91
CA ALA A 64 4.23 14.70 -4.53
C ALA A 64 3.54 15.81 -3.72
N ALA A 65 3.09 15.50 -2.50
CA ALA A 65 2.56 16.47 -1.55
C ALA A 65 3.67 17.39 -1.04
N ARG A 66 3.33 18.66 -0.75
CA ARG A 66 4.29 19.69 -0.30
C ARG A 66 3.71 20.49 0.87
N ALA A 67 4.59 21.13 1.63
CA ALA A 67 4.16 22.16 2.58
C ALA A 67 3.30 23.21 1.89
N GLY A 68 2.23 23.64 2.56
CA GLY A 68 1.27 24.62 2.06
C GLY A 68 0.09 24.02 1.30
N ASP A 69 0.13 22.73 0.95
CA ASP A 69 -1.04 22.02 0.44
C ASP A 69 -2.14 21.95 1.47
N TYR A 70 -3.39 21.95 1.04
CA TYR A 70 -4.51 21.92 1.97
C TYR A 70 -5.22 20.57 1.98
N VAL A 71 -5.86 20.26 3.11
CA VAL A 71 -6.62 19.03 3.29
C VAL A 71 -8.10 19.33 3.08
N ALA A 72 -8.73 18.65 2.13
CA ALA A 72 -10.16 18.74 1.82
C ALA A 72 -11.03 17.98 2.85
N CYS A 73 -10.87 18.31 4.12
CA CYS A 73 -11.58 17.71 5.25
C CYS A 73 -12.94 18.34 5.52
N GLY A 74 -13.40 19.30 4.71
CA GLY A 74 -14.67 20.01 4.92
C GLY A 74 -14.57 21.31 5.72
N CYS A 75 -13.37 21.71 6.15
CA CYS A 75 -13.08 23.11 6.50
C CYS A 75 -13.02 23.98 5.23
N PRO A 76 -13.16 25.31 5.36
CA PRO A 76 -12.89 26.23 4.26
C PRO A 76 -11.53 25.92 3.58
N PRO A 77 -11.44 25.97 2.23
CA PRO A 77 -10.20 25.66 1.52
C PRO A 77 -9.02 26.47 2.06
N GLY A 78 -7.91 25.78 2.35
CA GLY A 78 -6.72 26.40 2.92
C GLY A 78 -6.76 26.64 4.44
N ALA A 79 -7.83 26.31 5.16
CA ALA A 79 -7.83 26.39 6.64
C ALA A 79 -6.99 25.29 7.29
N ASN A 80 -6.96 24.10 6.67
CA ASN A 80 -6.12 22.99 7.10
C ASN A 80 -4.98 22.78 6.08
N LYS A 81 -3.76 23.21 6.42
CA LYS A 81 -2.58 23.15 5.54
C LYS A 81 -1.53 22.18 6.08
N LEU A 82 -0.82 21.51 5.17
CA LEU A 82 0.32 20.67 5.50
C LEU A 82 1.51 21.54 5.92
N ILE A 83 2.07 21.22 7.07
CA ILE A 83 3.27 21.85 7.59
C ILE A 83 4.42 20.88 7.34
N ALA A 84 5.45 21.33 6.62
CA ALA A 84 6.61 20.49 6.39
C ALA A 84 7.39 20.29 7.68
N LYS A 85 7.78 19.05 7.93
CA LYS A 85 8.84 18.72 8.87
C LYS A 85 10.16 18.78 8.12
N GLY A 86 10.88 19.89 8.23
CA GLY A 86 12.30 19.98 7.87
C GLY A 86 13.09 20.29 9.12
N THR A 87 13.97 19.37 9.53
CA THR A 87 14.99 19.46 10.61
C THR A 87 14.52 20.01 11.96
N VAL A 88 14.50 19.14 12.97
CA VAL A 88 14.44 19.56 14.39
C VAL A 88 15.56 20.57 14.65
N ASN A 89 15.19 21.75 15.16
CA ASN A 89 16.02 22.58 16.03
C ASN A 89 15.07 23.30 17.00
N VAL A 90 14.93 22.76 18.22
CA VAL A 90 14.58 23.56 19.39
C VAL A 90 15.92 23.85 20.08
N GLY A 91 16.33 25.11 20.04
CA GLY A 91 17.60 25.57 20.59
C GLY A 91 18.27 26.57 19.67
N ALA A 92 18.06 27.87 19.94
CA ALA A 92 18.89 28.92 19.38
C ALA A 92 20.33 28.73 19.85
N GLU A 93 21.30 28.70 18.94
CA GLU A 93 22.50 29.56 18.94
C GLU A 93 23.39 29.29 17.72
N ALA A 94 24.08 30.34 17.29
CA ALA A 94 24.78 30.48 16.02
C ALA A 94 26.05 29.62 15.90
N GLY A 95 26.39 29.16 14.68
CA GLY A 95 27.70 28.56 14.43
C GLY A 95 27.88 27.90 13.07
N ASN A 96 28.41 28.69 12.13
CA ASN A 96 28.97 28.39 10.81
C ASN A 96 29.46 26.94 10.53
N GLY A 97 29.08 26.37 9.38
CA GLY A 97 29.68 25.13 8.86
C GLY A 97 29.06 24.62 7.56
N VAL A 98 29.45 25.23 6.43
CA VAL A 98 29.00 24.88 5.07
C VAL A 98 29.68 23.58 4.61
N ALA A 99 28.90 22.57 4.21
CA ALA A 99 29.39 21.47 3.37
C ALA A 99 28.42 21.23 2.22
N ARG A 100 28.81 21.74 1.04
CA ARG A 100 28.20 21.43 -0.25
C ARG A 100 28.66 20.03 -0.66
N VAL A 101 27.74 19.19 -1.14
CA VAL A 101 28.10 18.08 -2.05
C VAL A 101 27.36 18.30 -3.35
N ASP A 102 28.18 18.63 -4.35
CA ASP A 102 27.82 18.93 -5.73
C ASP A 102 27.38 17.67 -6.46
N SER A 103 26.33 17.81 -7.27
CA SER A 103 25.85 16.81 -8.22
C SER A 103 26.63 16.91 -9.52
N SER A 104 27.54 15.97 -9.80
CA SER A 104 28.04 15.78 -11.17
C SER A 104 28.52 14.35 -11.40
N LEU A 105 27.90 13.66 -12.35
CA LEU A 105 28.55 12.95 -13.45
C LEU A 105 27.51 12.19 -14.28
N ALA A 106 27.16 12.81 -15.40
CA ALA A 106 26.58 12.16 -16.57
C ALA A 106 27.71 11.68 -17.51
N ALA A 107 27.33 10.81 -18.46
CA ALA A 107 28.08 10.25 -19.60
C ALA A 107 28.85 8.94 -19.27
N ALA A 108 28.81 7.86 -20.07
CA ALA A 108 28.40 7.68 -21.45
C ALA A 108 28.12 6.19 -21.75
N ALA A 109 27.16 5.90 -22.64
CA ALA A 109 27.28 4.82 -23.64
C ALA A 109 26.23 5.04 -24.75
N LYS A 110 26.72 5.35 -25.95
CA LYS A 110 25.95 5.52 -27.18
C LYS A 110 26.17 4.28 -28.08
N ARG A 111 25.11 3.93 -28.83
CA ARG A 111 25.01 3.00 -29.98
C ARG A 111 24.87 1.52 -29.59
N SER A 112 24.01 0.72 -30.22
CA SER A 112 23.66 0.70 -31.64
C SER A 112 22.20 0.28 -31.89
N LEU A 113 21.69 0.74 -33.04
CA LEU A 113 20.37 0.53 -33.60
C LEU A 113 20.03 -0.97 -33.78
N LEU A 114 18.73 -1.29 -33.78
CA LEU A 114 18.02 -1.90 -34.91
C LEU A 114 16.50 -1.82 -34.64
N THR A 115 15.81 -1.09 -35.52
CA THR A 115 14.38 -0.87 -35.59
C THR A 115 13.73 -1.95 -36.45
N GLY A 116 12.55 -2.45 -36.05
CA GLY A 116 11.71 -3.32 -36.87
C GLY A 116 10.29 -3.38 -36.34
N SER A 117 9.48 -2.38 -36.68
CA SER A 117 8.02 -2.40 -36.54
C SER A 117 7.41 -2.97 -37.82
N PHE A 118 6.58 -4.00 -37.69
CA PHE A 118 5.73 -4.52 -38.76
C PHE A 118 4.32 -3.97 -38.54
N ASP A 119 3.95 -2.96 -39.33
CA ASP A 119 2.55 -2.55 -39.51
C ASP A 119 2.08 -3.06 -40.87
N ALA A 120 1.09 -3.96 -40.82
CA ALA A 120 0.44 -4.55 -41.97
C ALA A 120 -0.66 -3.60 -42.47
N ASN A 121 -0.35 -2.75 -43.45
CA ASN A 121 -1.38 -2.24 -44.33
C ASN A 121 -0.81 -1.77 -45.69
N GLN A 122 -1.44 -2.24 -46.77
CA GLN A 122 -1.39 -1.74 -48.16
C GLN A 122 -0.32 -2.31 -49.15
N PRO A 123 -0.58 -2.29 -50.48
CA PRO A 123 -1.21 -3.37 -51.23
C PRO A 123 -0.27 -4.02 -52.28
N ILE A 124 -0.56 -5.26 -52.67
CA ILE A 124 0.23 -6.04 -53.65
C ILE A 124 -0.23 -5.72 -55.08
N ALA A 125 0.69 -5.26 -55.93
CA ALA A 125 0.50 -5.11 -57.36
C ALA A 125 1.32 -6.15 -58.16
N LYS A 126 0.59 -6.92 -58.97
CA LYS A 126 0.92 -7.59 -60.24
C LYS A 126 2.28 -8.30 -60.43
N GLY A 127 2.17 -9.63 -60.57
CA GLY A 127 2.53 -10.33 -61.81
C GLY A 127 3.76 -11.23 -61.78
N GLN A 128 3.54 -12.56 -61.79
CA GLN A 128 3.95 -13.52 -62.85
C GLN A 128 3.89 -14.98 -62.32
N ASP A 129 2.91 -15.73 -62.85
CA ASP A 129 2.96 -17.09 -63.44
C ASP A 129 3.91 -18.14 -62.80
N THR A 130 3.55 -19.37 -62.42
CA THR A 130 2.62 -20.36 -63.01
C THR A 130 2.30 -21.52 -62.05
N ASN A 131 1.20 -22.22 -62.37
CA ASN A 131 0.78 -23.60 -62.04
C ASN A 131 -0.38 -23.76 -61.05
N ILE A 132 -1.58 -23.56 -61.62
CA ILE A 132 -2.87 -23.94 -61.09
C ILE A 132 -3.16 -25.37 -61.57
N MET A 133 -3.26 -26.32 -60.64
CA MET A 133 -4.00 -27.57 -60.89
C MET A 133 -5.48 -27.34 -60.61
N HIS A 134 -6.29 -27.64 -61.62
CA HIS A 134 -7.74 -27.59 -61.64
C HIS A 134 -8.29 -28.70 -60.72
N VAL A 135 -9.13 -28.36 -59.75
CA VAL A 135 -10.04 -29.33 -59.09
C VAL A 135 -11.42 -28.68 -59.03
N GLU A 136 -12.38 -29.35 -59.64
CA GLU A 136 -13.75 -28.91 -59.82
C GLU A 136 -14.51 -28.79 -58.49
N ALA A 137 -15.39 -27.80 -58.43
CA ALA A 137 -16.28 -27.55 -57.32
C ALA A 137 -17.47 -28.52 -57.33
N SER A 138 -17.24 -29.75 -56.90
CA SER A 138 -18.28 -30.69 -56.50
C SER A 138 -17.66 -31.69 -55.55
N ASP A 139 -18.25 -31.79 -54.35
CA ASP A 139 -17.91 -32.72 -53.27
C ASP A 139 -16.80 -32.27 -52.29
N VAL A 140 -17.11 -31.24 -51.50
CA VAL A 140 -16.55 -31.15 -50.14
C VAL A 140 -17.70 -31.14 -49.13
N PHE A 141 -18.16 -32.34 -48.80
CA PHE A 141 -18.93 -32.59 -47.58
C PHE A 141 -17.96 -32.42 -46.40
N PHE A 142 -17.90 -31.23 -45.82
CA PHE A 142 -17.39 -31.10 -44.46
C PHE A 142 -18.45 -31.67 -43.53
N ALA A 143 -18.21 -32.90 -43.08
CA ALA A 143 -18.82 -33.41 -41.86
C ALA A 143 -18.63 -32.34 -40.78
N VAL A 144 -19.74 -31.79 -40.29
CA VAL A 144 -19.78 -31.13 -38.99
C VAL A 144 -19.48 -32.24 -37.99
N GLY A 145 -18.18 -32.47 -37.77
CA GLY A 145 -17.71 -33.20 -36.62
C GLY A 145 -18.11 -32.37 -35.42
N ASP A 146 -19.21 -32.79 -34.80
CA ASP A 146 -19.51 -32.49 -33.41
C ASP A 146 -18.24 -32.85 -32.64
N SER A 147 -17.40 -31.84 -32.36
CA SER A 147 -16.25 -32.00 -31.50
C SER A 147 -16.83 -32.21 -30.12
N SER A 148 -17.08 -33.49 -29.85
CA SER A 148 -17.37 -34.08 -28.55
C SER A 148 -16.94 -33.13 -27.45
N GLU A 149 -17.92 -32.53 -26.78
CA GLU A 149 -17.72 -31.93 -25.47
C GLU A 149 -16.86 -32.89 -24.68
N ASN A 150 -15.63 -32.47 -24.39
CA ASN A 150 -14.72 -33.22 -23.55
C ASN A 150 -15.43 -33.41 -22.19
N PRO A 151 -15.82 -34.63 -21.79
CA PRO A 151 -16.65 -34.82 -20.60
C PRO A 151 -15.89 -34.63 -19.28
N ASP A 152 -14.67 -34.08 -19.33
CA ASP A 152 -13.80 -33.88 -18.17
C ASP A 152 -13.54 -32.40 -17.82
N SER A 153 -14.27 -31.45 -18.42
CA SER A 153 -14.39 -30.10 -17.85
C SER A 153 -15.37 -30.12 -16.68
N ARG A 154 -15.06 -30.89 -15.64
CA ARG A 154 -15.61 -30.57 -14.32
C ARG A 154 -15.08 -29.17 -14.02
N ASP A 155 -15.98 -28.18 -13.94
CA ASP A 155 -15.64 -26.89 -13.36
C ASP A 155 -15.08 -27.17 -11.97
N VAL A 156 -13.76 -27.19 -11.87
CA VAL A 156 -13.06 -27.42 -10.61
C VAL A 156 -13.28 -26.14 -9.83
N LEU A 157 -14.30 -26.15 -8.98
CA LEU A 157 -14.53 -25.09 -8.01
C LEU A 157 -13.24 -24.94 -7.19
N LEU A 158 -12.61 -23.79 -7.26
CA LEU A 158 -11.39 -23.48 -6.52
C LEU A 158 -11.75 -22.65 -5.29
N ASN A 159 -11.15 -22.99 -4.15
CA ASN A 159 -11.35 -22.29 -2.89
C ASN A 159 -10.00 -21.88 -2.30
N TYR A 160 -9.97 -20.74 -1.63
CA TYR A 160 -8.86 -20.41 -0.75
C TYR A 160 -8.94 -21.27 0.51
N GLN A 161 -7.79 -21.67 1.03
CA GLN A 161 -7.65 -22.31 2.32
C GLN A 161 -6.77 -21.43 3.22
N LEU A 162 -7.13 -21.35 4.50
CA LEU A 162 -6.41 -20.59 5.50
C LEU A 162 -5.68 -21.57 6.43
N ASP A 163 -4.35 -21.58 6.37
CA ASP A 163 -3.52 -22.51 7.16
C ASP A 163 -3.35 -22.05 8.62
N ALA A 164 -3.52 -20.76 8.89
CA ALA A 164 -3.42 -20.17 10.22
C ALA A 164 -4.59 -19.22 10.48
N GLN A 165 -5.36 -19.50 11.54
CA GLN A 165 -6.47 -18.65 11.99
C GLN A 165 -6.03 -17.52 12.91
N GLU A 166 -4.77 -17.52 13.35
CA GLU A 166 -4.20 -16.52 14.22
C GLU A 166 -2.82 -16.10 13.73
N PHE A 167 -2.41 -14.88 14.05
CA PHE A 167 -1.08 -14.39 13.76
C PHE A 167 -0.50 -13.61 14.94
N ASN A 168 0.84 -13.63 15.01
CA ASN A 168 1.60 -12.81 15.93
C ASN A 168 2.78 -12.18 15.19
N LEU A 169 2.84 -10.86 15.24
CA LEU A 169 3.92 -10.05 14.72
C LEU A 169 4.66 -9.43 15.91
N ARG A 170 5.95 -9.73 16.05
CA ARG A 170 6.83 -9.08 17.00
C ARG A 170 7.87 -8.26 16.24
N GLN A 171 7.88 -6.94 16.47
CA GLN A 171 8.87 -6.04 15.88
C GLN A 171 9.77 -5.48 16.98
N VAL A 172 11.04 -5.89 16.98
CA VAL A 172 12.06 -5.27 17.83
C VAL A 172 12.35 -3.88 17.25
N ALA A 173 12.18 -2.86 18.07
CA ALA A 173 12.37 -1.48 17.65
C ALA A 173 12.83 -0.60 18.83
N PHE A 174 13.53 0.47 18.50
CA PHE A 174 13.92 1.53 19.42
C PHE A 174 12.94 2.69 19.30
N LEU A 175 12.53 3.30 20.43
CA LEU A 175 11.69 4.49 20.41
C LEU A 175 12.51 5.70 20.88
N PRO A 176 12.72 6.73 20.05
CA PRO A 176 13.45 7.95 20.43
C PRO A 176 12.55 8.88 21.28
N ALA A 177 12.12 8.40 22.44
CA ALA A 177 11.38 9.15 23.45
C ALA A 177 12.05 8.98 24.82
N GLU A 178 12.15 10.08 25.58
CA GLU A 178 12.74 10.07 26.91
C GLU A 178 11.95 9.11 27.84
N GLY A 179 12.66 8.39 28.71
CA GLY A 179 12.04 7.42 29.62
C GLY A 179 11.59 6.08 28.99
N VAL A 180 11.44 5.99 27.66
CA VAL A 180 11.05 4.73 26.98
C VAL A 180 12.28 3.96 26.46
N GLY A 181 13.25 4.65 25.86
CA GLY A 181 14.53 4.06 25.42
C GLY A 181 14.41 2.83 24.49
N VAL A 182 15.11 1.75 24.82
CA VAL A 182 15.14 0.48 24.03
C VAL A 182 13.81 -0.31 24.05
N ASN A 183 12.77 0.19 24.75
CA ASN A 183 11.47 -0.46 24.85
C ASN A 183 10.50 -0.11 23.70
N GLY A 184 11.01 0.34 22.55
CA GLY A 184 10.19 0.61 21.37
C GLY A 184 9.57 -0.62 20.71
N THR A 185 9.93 -1.82 21.19
CA THR A 185 9.40 -3.11 20.72
C THR A 185 7.88 -3.14 20.84
N PHE A 186 7.24 -3.67 19.82
CA PHE A 186 5.79 -3.84 19.81
C PHE A 186 5.37 -5.19 19.25
N PHE A 187 4.16 -5.56 19.62
CA PHE A 187 3.51 -6.80 19.26
C PHE A 187 2.18 -6.46 18.60
N ILE A 188 1.87 -7.11 17.49
CA ILE A 188 0.54 -7.07 16.88
C ILE A 188 0.08 -8.50 16.76
N LYS A 189 -1.06 -8.82 17.37
CA LYS A 189 -1.68 -10.14 17.28
C LYS A 189 -3.10 -10.01 16.76
N GLY A 190 -3.63 -11.09 16.22
CA GLY A 190 -5.00 -11.06 15.72
C GLY A 190 -5.44 -12.38 15.14
N SER A 191 -6.66 -12.40 14.63
CA SER A 191 -7.27 -13.57 14.01
C SER A 191 -7.64 -13.31 12.56
N LEU A 192 -7.69 -14.40 11.79
CA LEU A 192 -8.16 -14.43 10.41
C LEU A 192 -9.28 -15.46 10.31
N SER A 193 -10.33 -15.10 9.58
CA SER A 193 -11.36 -16.05 9.17
C SER A 193 -11.70 -15.85 7.70
N LEU A 194 -11.86 -16.96 6.99
CA LEU A 194 -12.09 -16.97 5.55
C LEU A 194 -13.45 -17.61 5.28
N SER A 195 -14.32 -16.86 4.60
CA SER A 195 -15.63 -17.32 4.14
C SER A 195 -15.71 -17.17 2.62
N GLY A 196 -15.38 -18.24 1.90
CA GLY A 196 -15.31 -18.25 0.44
C GLY A 196 -14.21 -17.33 -0.09
N ARG A 197 -14.59 -16.09 -0.46
CA ARG A 197 -13.68 -15.03 -0.94
C ARG A 197 -13.56 -13.85 0.03
N GLU A 198 -14.33 -13.83 1.10
CA GLU A 198 -14.24 -12.78 2.11
C GLU A 198 -13.27 -13.22 3.20
N LEU A 199 -12.18 -12.48 3.33
CA LEU A 199 -11.20 -12.66 4.39
C LEU A 199 -11.41 -11.57 5.43
N PHE A 200 -11.87 -11.97 6.62
CA PHE A 200 -11.93 -11.10 7.77
C PHE A 200 -10.62 -11.18 8.55
N ILE A 201 -10.10 -10.02 8.95
CA ILE A 201 -8.87 -9.89 9.73
C ILE A 201 -9.15 -8.95 10.89
N SER A 202 -8.75 -9.35 12.09
CA SER A 202 -8.76 -8.50 13.29
C SER A 202 -7.33 -8.31 13.79
N ALA A 203 -7.04 -7.18 14.43
CA ALA A 203 -5.74 -6.97 15.06
C ALA A 203 -5.81 -6.12 16.34
N MET A 204 -4.92 -6.45 17.27
CA MET A 204 -4.67 -5.72 18.50
C MET A 204 -3.16 -5.51 18.68
N GLY A 205 -2.77 -4.37 19.24
CA GLY A 205 -1.39 -3.97 19.42
C GLY A 205 -0.99 -3.86 20.89
N PHE A 206 0.26 -4.15 21.21
CA PHE A 206 0.83 -3.95 22.55
C PHE A 206 2.26 -3.43 22.46
N THR A 207 2.61 -2.49 23.34
CA THR A 207 3.97 -2.04 23.58
C THR A 207 4.12 -1.55 25.01
N ALA A 208 5.31 -1.73 25.60
CA ALA A 208 5.59 -1.21 26.93
C ALA A 208 5.62 0.33 26.98
N ALA A 209 5.74 1.01 25.82
CA ALA A 209 5.70 2.47 25.73
C ALA A 209 4.36 3.07 26.22
N ASP A 210 3.28 2.28 26.22
CA ASP A 210 1.95 2.71 26.67
C ASP A 210 1.89 3.00 28.18
N HIS A 211 2.88 2.52 28.96
CA HIS A 211 2.99 2.89 30.37
C HIS A 211 3.51 4.32 30.59
N MET A 212 4.21 4.89 29.61
CA MET A 212 4.89 6.18 29.72
C MET A 212 4.18 7.28 28.92
N GLY A 213 3.14 6.97 28.15
CA GLY A 213 2.43 7.94 27.31
C GLY A 213 1.32 7.27 26.52
N THR A 214 0.73 7.99 25.57
CA THR A 214 -0.37 7.46 24.75
C THR A 214 0.16 6.81 23.48
N VAL A 215 -0.26 5.58 23.22
CA VAL A 215 0.09 4.86 22.00
C VAL A 215 -1.11 4.77 21.07
N HIS A 216 -0.90 5.08 19.79
CA HIS A 216 -1.88 4.86 18.73
C HIS A 216 -1.35 3.83 17.74
N PHE A 217 -1.91 2.63 17.77
CA PHE A 217 -1.57 1.58 16.82
C PHE A 217 -2.29 1.74 15.49
N GLN A 218 -1.62 1.31 14.44
CA GLN A 218 -2.13 1.29 13.07
C GLN A 218 -1.65 0.03 12.36
N ALA A 219 -2.54 -0.61 11.61
CA ALA A 219 -2.20 -1.76 10.78
C ALA A 219 -2.98 -1.74 9.47
N ALA A 220 -2.45 -2.42 8.46
CA ALA A 220 -3.08 -2.63 7.18
C ALA A 220 -2.80 -4.05 6.69
N ALA A 221 -3.81 -4.65 6.07
CA ALA A 221 -3.70 -5.92 5.40
C ALA A 221 -3.57 -5.69 3.89
N LYS A 222 -2.62 -6.40 3.28
CA LYS A 222 -2.33 -6.34 1.85
C LYS A 222 -2.44 -7.73 1.26
N VAL A 223 -3.02 -7.83 0.07
CA VAL A 223 -3.06 -9.09 -0.69
C VAL A 223 -2.06 -9.00 -1.82
N LEU A 224 -1.14 -9.95 -1.85
CA LEU A 224 -0.15 -10.12 -2.91
C LEU A 224 -0.50 -11.38 -3.69
N ILE A 225 -0.51 -11.25 -5.02
CA ILE A 225 -0.67 -12.36 -5.95
C ILE A 225 0.55 -12.36 -6.84
N ASP A 226 1.30 -13.47 -6.82
CA ASP A 226 2.56 -13.63 -7.55
C ASP A 226 3.56 -12.49 -7.27
N GLY A 227 3.58 -12.03 -6.02
CA GLY A 227 4.43 -10.94 -5.55
C GLY A 227 3.93 -9.53 -5.89
N ARG A 228 2.85 -9.38 -6.66
CA ARG A 228 2.22 -8.08 -6.95
C ARG A 228 1.13 -7.76 -5.93
N GLN A 229 1.21 -6.58 -5.30
CA GLN A 229 0.14 -6.08 -4.45
C GLN A 229 -1.11 -5.75 -5.29
N ILE A 230 -2.23 -6.38 -4.96
CA ILE A 230 -3.52 -6.17 -5.63
C ILE A 230 -4.46 -5.34 -4.76
N LEU A 231 -4.44 -5.56 -3.45
CA LEU A 231 -5.33 -4.89 -2.49
C LEU A 231 -4.55 -4.44 -1.25
N SER A 232 -4.97 -3.33 -0.65
CA SER A 232 -4.46 -2.83 0.62
C SER A 232 -5.59 -2.15 1.38
N THR A 233 -5.93 -2.66 2.56
CA THR A 233 -7.02 -2.17 3.39
C THR A 233 -6.49 -1.87 4.79
N PRO A 234 -6.64 -0.64 5.32
CA PRO A 234 -6.32 -0.34 6.71
C PRO A 234 -7.29 -1.05 7.65
N LEU A 235 -6.81 -1.48 8.80
CA LEU A 235 -7.65 -1.98 9.88
C LEU A 235 -8.15 -0.77 10.66
N VAL A 236 -9.47 -0.73 10.89
CA VAL A 236 -10.13 0.39 11.55
C VAL A 236 -11.05 -0.17 12.62
N VAL A 237 -11.01 0.43 13.81
CA VAL A 237 -11.99 0.12 14.86
C VAL A 237 -13.32 0.76 14.46
N ASP A 238 -14.34 -0.05 14.17
CA ASP A 238 -15.70 0.46 14.01
C ASP A 238 -16.30 0.76 15.41
N ARG A 239 -17.15 1.78 15.50
CA ARG A 239 -17.89 2.13 16.73
C ARG A 239 -18.77 0.99 17.21
N ASN A 240 -19.21 0.12 16.29
CA ASN A 240 -20.01 -1.06 16.60
C ASN A 240 -19.17 -2.22 17.19
N GLU A 241 -17.85 -2.13 17.15
CA GLU A 241 -16.93 -3.14 17.72
C GLU A 241 -16.54 -2.84 19.17
N ALA A 242 -17.04 -1.74 19.73
CA ALA A 242 -16.81 -1.39 21.12
C ALA A 242 -17.36 -2.48 22.06
N GLY A 243 -16.47 -3.14 22.81
CA GLY A 243 -16.81 -4.23 23.73
C GLY A 243 -16.72 -5.65 23.16
N LEU A 244 -16.40 -5.82 21.87
CA LEU A 244 -16.12 -7.14 21.27
C LEU A 244 -14.68 -7.60 21.49
N TRP A 245 -13.80 -6.69 21.88
CA TRP A 245 -12.38 -6.96 22.06
C TRP A 245 -12.11 -7.54 23.45
N PRO A 246 -11.19 -8.52 23.57
CA PRO A 246 -10.75 -9.03 24.86
C PRO A 246 -10.29 -7.88 25.78
N ASN A 247 -10.69 -7.94 27.05
CA ASN A 247 -10.22 -7.00 28.05
C ASN A 247 -8.84 -7.45 28.58
N ASP A 248 -7.83 -7.40 27.71
CA ASP A 248 -6.44 -7.67 28.04
C ASP A 248 -5.56 -6.41 27.88
N GLN A 249 -4.25 -6.56 28.03
CA GLN A 249 -3.29 -5.46 27.91
C GLN A 249 -3.03 -4.99 26.46
N TYR A 250 -3.69 -5.57 25.45
CA TYR A 250 -3.58 -5.14 24.07
C TYR A 250 -4.65 -4.11 23.73
N VAL A 251 -4.26 -3.11 22.93
CA VAL A 251 -5.14 -2.06 22.44
C VAL A 251 -5.72 -2.49 21.09
N PRO A 252 -7.04 -2.41 20.87
CA PRO A 252 -7.65 -2.71 19.58
C PRO A 252 -7.11 -1.80 18.46
N ILE A 253 -6.63 -2.41 17.37
CA ILE A 253 -6.28 -1.69 16.14
C ILE A 253 -7.50 -1.62 15.22
N GLY A 254 -8.30 -2.69 15.21
CA GLY A 254 -9.54 -2.77 14.46
C GLY A 254 -9.64 -4.03 13.61
N SER A 255 -10.62 -4.03 12.73
CA SER A 255 -10.85 -5.11 11.77
C SER A 255 -10.87 -4.62 10.33
N ALA A 256 -10.77 -5.56 9.39
CA ALA A 256 -10.96 -5.32 7.98
C ALA A 256 -11.54 -6.57 7.32
N VAL A 257 -12.45 -6.37 6.36
CA VAL A 257 -12.91 -7.41 5.44
C VAL A 257 -12.30 -7.15 4.08
N LEU A 258 -11.61 -8.15 3.52
CA LEU A 258 -11.02 -8.09 2.19
C LEU A 258 -11.75 -9.08 1.27
N THR A 259 -12.22 -8.59 0.13
CA THR A 259 -12.76 -9.45 -0.92
C THR A 259 -11.63 -9.90 -1.83
N LEU A 260 -11.28 -11.18 -1.75
CA LEU A 260 -10.26 -11.80 -2.58
C LEU A 260 -10.76 -11.98 -4.02
N PRO A 261 -9.88 -11.85 -5.03
CA PRO A 261 -10.25 -12.13 -6.42
C PRO A 261 -10.56 -13.61 -6.60
N ALA A 262 -11.15 -13.96 -7.76
CA ALA A 262 -11.40 -15.35 -8.09
C ALA A 262 -10.09 -16.17 -8.03
N PRO A 263 -10.08 -17.33 -7.36
CA PRO A 263 -8.88 -18.16 -7.28
C PRO A 263 -8.53 -18.75 -8.64
N GLU A 264 -7.28 -18.60 -9.04
CA GLU A 264 -6.72 -19.12 -10.28
C GLU A 264 -5.61 -20.12 -9.96
N LEU A 265 -5.60 -21.28 -10.63
CA LEU A 265 -4.67 -22.36 -10.34
C LEU A 265 -3.25 -21.96 -10.76
N GLY A 266 -2.29 -22.02 -9.83
CA GLY A 266 -0.89 -21.67 -10.08
C GLY A 266 -0.47 -20.33 -9.51
N ASN A 267 -1.41 -19.48 -9.10
CA ASN A 267 -1.09 -18.23 -8.41
C ASN A 267 -0.62 -18.49 -6.97
N VAL A 268 0.41 -17.77 -6.57
CA VAL A 268 0.86 -17.72 -5.18
C VAL A 268 0.19 -16.52 -4.50
N VAL A 269 -0.81 -16.81 -3.66
CA VAL A 269 -1.56 -15.79 -2.93
C VAL A 269 -1.04 -15.68 -1.49
N GLN A 270 -0.74 -14.45 -1.08
CA GLN A 270 -0.22 -14.13 0.24
C GLN A 270 -0.94 -12.92 0.80
N VAL A 271 -1.21 -12.98 2.10
CA VAL A 271 -1.72 -11.83 2.86
C VAL A 271 -0.61 -11.31 3.74
N VAL A 272 -0.22 -10.06 3.53
CA VAL A 272 0.77 -9.38 4.35
C VAL A 272 0.05 -8.43 5.28
N ILE A 273 0.12 -8.72 6.58
CA ILE A 273 -0.39 -7.83 7.63
C ILE A 273 0.80 -7.02 8.12
N SER A 274 0.72 -5.71 7.97
CA SER A 274 1.77 -4.77 8.37
C SER A 274 1.23 -3.75 9.34
N GLY A 275 2.02 -3.34 10.32
CA GLY A 275 1.56 -2.36 11.30
C GLY A 275 2.68 -1.80 12.16
N GLY A 276 2.34 -0.75 12.91
CA GLY A 276 3.22 -0.01 13.79
C GLY A 276 2.41 0.86 14.73
N TYR A 277 3.07 1.79 15.42
CA TYR A 277 2.40 2.73 16.30
C TYR A 277 3.04 4.10 16.30
N ILE A 278 2.27 5.08 16.77
CA ILE A 278 2.73 6.44 17.07
C ILE A 278 2.62 6.63 18.58
N TYR A 279 3.73 7.00 19.21
CA TYR A 279 3.76 7.39 20.61
C TYR A 279 3.53 8.89 20.74
N SER A 280 2.77 9.31 21.74
CA SER A 280 2.53 10.71 22.06
C SER A 280 2.61 10.96 23.57
N ALA A 281 3.35 11.99 23.94
CA ALA A 281 3.53 12.48 25.29
C ALA A 281 3.53 14.03 25.28
N PRO A 282 3.46 14.71 26.45
CA PRO A 282 3.46 16.17 26.51
C PRO A 282 4.64 16.83 25.78
N GLU A 283 5.80 16.19 25.79
CA GLU A 283 7.04 16.62 25.15
C GLU A 283 7.06 16.44 23.62
N GLY A 284 6.15 15.63 23.06
CA GLY A 284 6.04 15.44 21.61
C GLY A 284 5.53 14.05 21.19
N SER A 285 5.74 13.73 19.91
CA SER A 285 5.38 12.42 19.36
C SER A 285 6.60 11.76 18.72
N ALA A 286 6.73 10.46 18.91
CA ALA A 286 7.80 9.64 18.35
C ALA A 286 7.21 8.41 17.62
N VAL A 287 8.00 7.86 16.70
CA VAL A 287 7.67 6.62 15.98
C VAL A 287 8.83 5.64 16.22
N PRO A 288 8.57 4.35 16.41
CA PRO A 288 9.62 3.35 16.56
C PRO A 288 10.54 3.28 15.35
N ILE A 289 11.74 2.75 15.56
CA ILE A 289 12.72 2.45 14.52
C ILE A 289 13.11 0.97 14.65
N PRO A 290 12.72 0.09 13.71
CA PRO A 290 11.90 0.36 12.53
C PRO A 290 10.44 0.73 12.86
N PRO A 291 9.78 1.57 12.03
CA PRO A 291 8.44 2.08 12.32
C PRO A 291 7.32 1.07 12.11
N THR A 292 7.58 0.01 11.36
CA THR A 292 6.59 -0.99 10.98
C THR A 292 7.20 -2.39 10.99
N GLY A 293 6.42 -3.37 11.43
CA GLY A 293 6.67 -4.79 11.19
C GLY A 293 5.65 -5.36 10.22
N ALA A 294 5.92 -6.56 9.70
CA ALA A 294 4.97 -7.29 8.86
C ALA A 294 5.05 -8.80 9.07
N VAL A 295 3.91 -9.47 8.94
CA VAL A 295 3.81 -10.94 8.87
C VAL A 295 3.16 -11.32 7.54
N THR A 296 3.64 -12.40 6.93
CA THR A 296 3.10 -12.92 5.67
C THR A 296 2.42 -14.25 5.93
N ILE A 297 1.17 -14.35 5.50
CA ILE A 297 0.32 -15.53 5.68
C ILE A 297 0.01 -16.09 4.30
N PRO A 298 0.43 -17.32 3.98
CA PRO A 298 0.09 -17.94 2.72
C PRO A 298 -1.40 -18.30 2.67
N LEU A 299 -2.01 -18.11 1.50
CA LEU A 299 -3.38 -18.56 1.22
C LEU A 299 -3.34 -19.58 0.07
N PRO A 300 -3.09 -20.86 0.36
CA PRO A 300 -3.11 -21.89 -0.67
C PRO A 300 -4.49 -21.98 -1.35
N ILE A 301 -4.47 -22.20 -2.66
CA ILE A 301 -5.67 -22.46 -3.45
C ILE A 301 -5.83 -23.98 -3.55
N VAL A 302 -6.97 -24.48 -3.08
CA VAL A 302 -7.31 -25.90 -3.10
C VAL A 302 -8.54 -26.14 -3.97
N LYS A 303 -8.65 -27.34 -4.52
CA LYS A 303 -9.86 -27.78 -5.21
C LYS A 303 -10.96 -27.98 -4.16
N ALA A 304 -12.12 -27.39 -4.39
CA ALA A 304 -13.31 -27.63 -3.60
C ALA A 304 -13.63 -29.13 -3.64
N LYS A 305 -13.99 -29.67 -2.47
CA LYS A 305 -14.34 -31.07 -2.28
C LYS A 305 -15.81 -31.31 -2.58
#